data_AF-A0A9X4L4Y0-F1
#
_entry.id   AF-A0A9X4L4Y0-F1
#
_cell.length_a   1.000
_cell.length_b   1.000
_cell.length_c   1.000
_cell.angle_alpha   90.00
_cell.angle_beta   90.00
_cell.angle_gamma   90.00
#
_symmetry.space_group_name_H-M   'P 1'
#
loop_
_entity.id
_entity.type
_entity.pdbx_description
1 polymer ?
#
loop_
_entity_poly.entity_id
_entity_poly.type
_entity_poly.pdbx_seq_one_letter_code
_entity_poly.pdbx_strand_id
1 'polypeptide(L)'
;MLEIGFFNQDLNHPYLYDSSVIEPFLRIAKQAEGVAHFLFHQVHIHKIENVRTAVREVVEKVKEYGLAMWTVGEINDWERARRSLFIVDVDDRGVPVVQGASLPQPADLYVPVPKDRLTDGQAYELKFGVPCRKYSTARHADRATAVIAAKEA
;
A
#
# COMPACT_ATOMS: atom_id res chain seq x y z
N MET A 1 9.38 -0.54 3.16
CA MET A 1 8.69 -0.30 1.89
C MET A 1 9.58 -0.76 0.75
N LEU A 2 9.07 -1.57 -0.17
CA LEU A 2 9.71 -1.71 -1.47
C LEU A 2 9.28 -0.50 -2.30
N GLU A 3 10.21 0.40 -2.54
CA GLU A 3 10.03 1.51 -3.47
C GLU A 3 10.75 1.12 -4.76
N ILE A 4 10.00 1.04 -5.86
CA ILE A 4 10.63 0.84 -7.16
C ILE A 4 10.86 2.24 -7.72
N GLY A 5 12.07 2.75 -7.49
CA GLY A 5 12.53 3.99 -8.08
C GLY A 5 12.78 3.76 -9.57
N PHE A 6 11.97 4.40 -10.40
CA PHE A 6 12.12 4.32 -11.84
C PHE A 6 12.69 5.65 -12.35
N PHE A 7 13.68 5.59 -13.24
CA PHE A 7 14.30 6.76 -13.87
C PHE A 7 13.46 7.32 -15.04
N ASN A 8 12.18 6.98 -15.13
CA ASN A 8 11.25 7.43 -16.16
C ASN A 8 10.58 8.74 -15.72
N GLN A 9 11.33 9.82 -15.87
CA GLN A 9 10.83 11.17 -15.68
C GLN A 9 10.12 11.65 -16.96
N ASP A 10 9.14 12.54 -16.81
CA ASP A 10 8.50 13.24 -17.92
C ASP A 10 8.04 12.31 -19.05
N LEU A 11 7.12 11.40 -18.74
CA LEU A 11 6.60 10.45 -19.73
C LEU A 11 6.11 11.15 -21.00
N ASN A 12 6.39 10.54 -22.15
CA ASN A 12 6.17 11.07 -23.49
C ASN A 12 6.98 12.34 -23.82
N HIS A 13 8.05 12.63 -23.07
CA HIS A 13 9.07 13.58 -23.50
C HIS A 13 9.83 13.02 -24.72
N PRO A 14 10.24 13.83 -25.72
CA PRO A 14 10.86 13.36 -26.96
C PRO A 14 12.11 12.48 -26.83
N TYR A 15 12.75 12.47 -25.65
CA TYR A 15 14.00 11.74 -25.38
C TYR A 15 13.89 10.76 -24.22
N LEU A 16 12.69 10.58 -23.64
CA LEU A 16 12.47 9.73 -22.47
C LEU A 16 11.38 8.70 -22.78
N TYR A 17 11.03 7.91 -21.77
CA TYR A 17 10.08 6.82 -21.89
C TYR A 17 8.67 7.31 -22.23
N ASP A 18 7.91 6.48 -22.94
CA ASP A 18 6.50 6.72 -23.23
C ASP A 18 5.57 6.21 -22.11
N SER A 19 4.28 6.51 -22.22
CA SER A 19 3.27 6.18 -21.22
C SER A 19 2.89 4.68 -21.12
N SER A 20 3.42 3.80 -21.96
CA SER A 20 3.18 2.35 -21.86
C SER A 20 3.68 1.74 -20.54
N VAL A 21 4.60 2.42 -19.84
CA VAL A 21 5.15 1.98 -18.54
C VAL A 21 4.19 2.19 -17.37
N ILE A 22 3.14 3.03 -17.52
CA ILE A 22 2.22 3.37 -16.43
C ILE A 22 1.56 2.13 -15.84
N GLU A 23 0.91 1.34 -16.69
CA GLU A 23 0.13 0.17 -16.27
C GLU A 23 1.01 -0.93 -15.63
N PRO A 24 2.14 -1.35 -16.23
CA PRO A 24 3.05 -2.27 -15.58
C PRO A 24 3.48 -1.82 -14.18
N PHE A 25 3.73 -0.53 -13.99
CA PHE A 25 4.20 0.00 -12.71
C PHE A 25 3.10 0.00 -11.66
N LEU A 26 1.90 0.47 -12.01
CA LEU A 26 0.75 0.43 -11.11
C LEU A 26 0.38 -1.01 -10.73
N ARG A 27 0.42 -1.94 -11.68
CA ARG A 27 0.17 -3.37 -11.44
C ARG A 27 1.18 -3.94 -10.46
N ILE A 28 2.48 -3.71 -10.66
CA ILE A 28 3.53 -4.23 -9.77
C ILE A 28 3.44 -3.58 -8.39
N ALA A 29 3.23 -2.26 -8.30
CA ALA A 29 3.06 -1.57 -7.02
C ALA A 29 1.86 -2.14 -6.25
N LYS A 30 0.73 -2.39 -6.92
CA LYS A 30 -0.44 -3.05 -6.31
C LYS A 30 -0.13 -4.46 -5.83
N GLN A 31 0.57 -5.27 -6.64
CA GLN A 31 0.94 -6.65 -6.29
C GLN A 31 1.92 -6.70 -5.10
N ALA A 32 2.84 -5.74 -5.02
CA ALA A 32 3.84 -5.65 -3.97
C ALA A 32 3.36 -4.88 -2.73
N GLU A 33 2.12 -4.37 -2.73
CA GLU A 33 1.61 -3.45 -1.70
C GLU A 33 2.58 -2.27 -1.47
N GLY A 34 3.16 -1.77 -2.56
CA GLY A 34 4.23 -0.77 -2.58
C GLY A 34 3.77 0.58 -3.16
N VAL A 35 4.76 1.43 -3.46
CA VAL A 35 4.56 2.78 -4.00
C VAL A 35 5.15 2.87 -5.41
N ALA A 36 4.39 3.43 -6.34
CA ALA A 36 4.88 3.84 -7.66
C ALA A 36 5.04 5.37 -7.69
N HIS A 37 6.22 5.83 -8.08
CA HIS A 37 6.52 7.26 -8.19
C HIS A 37 6.64 7.65 -9.68
N PHE A 38 5.80 8.57 -10.12
CA PHE A 38 5.88 9.20 -11.45
C PHE A 38 6.32 10.65 -11.28
N LEU A 39 7.47 10.98 -11.85
CA LEU A 39 8.06 12.32 -11.71
C LEU A 39 7.85 13.12 -13.00
N PHE A 40 7.35 14.34 -12.83
CA PHE A 40 7.16 15.29 -13.92
C PHE A 40 7.68 16.68 -13.52
N HIS A 41 8.41 17.32 -14.42
CA HIS A 41 8.88 18.69 -14.27
C HIS A 41 7.86 19.68 -14.81
N GLN A 42 7.60 20.74 -14.06
CA GLN A 42 6.66 21.80 -14.42
C GLN A 42 6.93 22.38 -15.81
N VAL A 43 8.21 22.62 -16.14
CA VAL A 43 8.61 23.17 -17.45
C VAL A 43 8.17 22.28 -18.61
N HIS A 44 8.20 20.96 -18.46
CA HIS A 44 7.78 20.02 -19.50
C HIS A 44 6.25 19.89 -19.57
N ILE A 45 5.56 19.85 -18.42
CA ILE A 45 4.08 19.88 -18.36
C ILE A 45 3.52 21.13 -19.08
N HIS A 46 4.16 22.28 -18.92
CA HIS A 46 3.70 23.53 -19.54
C HIS A 46 4.04 23.61 -21.03
N LYS A 47 5.19 23.09 -21.47
CA LYS A 47 5.69 23.29 -22.84
C LYS A 47 5.43 22.14 -23.80
N ILE A 48 5.18 20.92 -23.30
CA ILE A 48 5.12 19.71 -24.13
C ILE A 48 3.76 19.05 -23.90
N GLU A 49 2.86 19.15 -24.89
CA GLU A 49 1.48 18.64 -24.74
C GLU A 49 1.44 17.14 -24.46
N ASN A 50 2.33 16.35 -25.06
CA ASN A 50 2.38 14.91 -24.82
C ASN A 50 2.72 14.56 -23.36
N VAL A 51 3.60 15.33 -22.72
CA VAL A 51 3.92 15.18 -21.28
C VAL A 51 2.71 15.56 -20.43
N ARG A 52 1.99 16.63 -20.81
CA ARG A 52 0.75 17.03 -20.13
C ARG A 52 -0.34 15.96 -20.23
N THR A 53 -0.48 15.32 -21.39
CA THR A 53 -1.38 14.19 -21.60
C THR A 53 -0.97 12.99 -20.74
N ALA A 54 0.32 12.67 -20.66
CA ALA A 54 0.80 11.59 -19.80
C ALA A 54 0.47 11.81 -18.31
N VAL A 55 0.51 13.04 -17.80
CA VAL A 55 0.07 13.33 -16.42
C VAL A 55 -1.40 12.96 -16.22
N ARG A 56 -2.27 13.27 -17.19
CA ARG A 56 -3.70 12.91 -17.13
C ARG A 56 -3.89 11.40 -17.16
N GLU A 57 -3.16 10.71 -18.05
CA GLU A 57 -3.17 9.25 -18.16
C GLU A 57 -2.75 8.58 -16.84
N VAL A 58 -1.71 9.08 -16.17
CA VAL A 58 -1.31 8.57 -14.84
C VAL A 58 -2.46 8.71 -13.84
N VAL A 59 -3.07 9.89 -13.75
CA VAL A 59 -4.17 10.14 -12.79
C VAL A 59 -5.38 9.26 -13.08
N GLU A 60 -5.75 9.09 -14.35
CA GLU A 60 -6.85 8.22 -14.77
C GLU A 60 -6.57 6.75 -14.42
N LYS A 61 -5.37 6.25 -14.75
CA LYS A 61 -4.99 4.87 -14.46
C LYS A 61 -4.85 4.58 -12.98
N VAL A 62 -4.34 5.51 -12.18
CA VAL A 62 -4.32 5.36 -10.71
C VAL A 62 -5.73 5.18 -10.15
N LYS A 63 -6.70 5.96 -10.64
CA LYS A 63 -8.11 5.83 -10.25
C LYS A 63 -8.72 4.51 -10.72
N GLU A 64 -8.48 4.11 -11.97
CA GLU A 64 -8.96 2.84 -12.54
C GLU A 64 -8.47 1.64 -11.72
N TYR A 65 -7.21 1.68 -11.27
CA TYR A 65 -6.61 0.62 -10.45
C TYR A 65 -7.06 0.65 -8.98
N GLY A 66 -7.84 1.65 -8.56
CA GLY A 66 -8.30 1.84 -7.18
C GLY A 66 -7.16 2.16 -6.21
N LEU A 67 -6.10 2.82 -6.69
CA LEU A 67 -4.94 3.18 -5.89
C LEU A 67 -5.08 4.62 -5.35
N ALA A 68 -4.50 4.87 -4.19
CA ALA A 68 -4.46 6.20 -3.60
C ALA A 68 -3.27 7.00 -4.16
N MET A 69 -3.46 8.32 -4.34
CA MET A 69 -2.37 9.26 -4.58
C MET A 69 -2.03 9.94 -3.27
N TRP A 70 -0.80 9.74 -2.80
CA TRP A 70 -0.30 10.35 -1.57
C TRP A 70 0.81 11.34 -1.87
N THR A 71 0.88 12.39 -1.07
CA THR A 71 2.04 13.25 -0.95
C THR A 71 3.20 12.51 -0.28
N VAL A 72 4.41 13.00 -0.47
CA VAL A 72 5.60 12.48 0.23
C VAL A 72 5.44 12.56 1.75
N GLY A 73 4.77 13.60 2.25
CA GLY A 73 4.45 13.75 3.68
C GLY A 73 3.56 12.61 4.19
N GLU A 74 2.45 12.32 3.50
CA GLU A 74 1.54 11.23 3.86
C GLU A 74 2.22 9.86 3.82
N ILE A 75 3.08 9.61 2.82
CA ILE A 75 3.88 8.36 2.75
C ILE A 75 4.81 8.26 3.96
N ASN A 76 5.53 9.34 4.29
CA ASN A 76 6.46 9.36 5.41
C ASN A 76 5.74 9.18 6.75
N ASP A 77 4.59 9.83 6.95
CA ASP A 77 3.79 9.72 8.16
C ASP A 77 3.26 8.29 8.33
N TRP A 78 2.74 7.69 7.26
CA TRP A 78 2.31 6.30 7.26
C TRP A 78 3.47 5.34 7.54
N GLU A 79 4.62 5.50 6.88
CA GLU A 79 5.79 4.64 7.11
C GLU A 79 6.31 4.73 8.55
N ARG A 80 6.33 5.93 9.14
CA ARG A 80 6.74 6.13 10.54
C ARG A 80 5.75 5.50 11.51
N ALA A 81 4.46 5.73 11.30
CA ALA A 81 3.41 5.12 12.11
C ALA A 81 3.47 3.58 12.02
N ARG A 82 3.58 3.02 10.81
CA ARG A 82 3.73 1.58 10.57
C ARG A 82 4.94 0.99 11.29
N ARG A 83 6.10 1.66 11.23
CA ARG A 83 7.34 1.19 11.90
C ARG A 83 7.28 1.28 13.42
N SER A 84 6.36 2.06 13.97
CA SER A 84 6.13 2.14 15.40
C SER A 84 5.19 1.06 15.95
N LEU A 85 4.53 0.29 15.06
CA LEU A 85 3.66 -0.80 15.46
C LEU A 85 4.46 -2.08 15.68
N PHE A 86 4.22 -2.70 16.83
CA PHE A 86 4.78 -3.97 17.23
C PHE A 86 3.64 -4.92 17.60
N ILE A 87 3.73 -6.17 17.15
CA ILE A 87 2.93 -7.26 17.71
C ILE A 87 3.67 -7.70 18.98
N VAL A 88 3.04 -7.49 20.13
CA VAL A 88 3.65 -7.76 21.45
C VAL A 88 3.15 -9.04 22.08
N ASP A 89 1.97 -9.51 21.68
CA ASP A 89 1.38 -10.74 22.19
C ASP A 89 0.30 -11.27 21.22
N VAL A 90 -0.30 -12.41 21.57
CA VAL A 90 -1.49 -12.98 20.95
C VAL A 90 -2.48 -13.30 22.06
N ASP A 91 -3.71 -12.78 21.98
CA ASP A 91 -4.74 -13.02 23.00
C ASP A 91 -5.24 -14.47 23.01
N ASP A 92 -6.05 -14.83 24.01
CA ASP A 92 -6.62 -16.18 24.17
C ASP A 92 -7.48 -16.65 22.98
N ARG A 93 -7.89 -15.73 22.10
CA ARG A 93 -8.66 -16.00 20.88
C ARG A 93 -7.78 -16.07 19.63
N GLY A 94 -6.46 -15.95 19.78
CA GLY A 94 -5.52 -15.95 18.67
C GLY A 94 -5.45 -14.62 17.92
N VAL A 95 -5.94 -13.51 18.50
CA VAL A 95 -5.88 -12.16 17.90
C VAL A 95 -4.57 -11.49 18.32
N PRO A 96 -3.79 -10.92 17.38
CA PRO A 96 -2.60 -10.16 17.73
C PRO A 96 -2.91 -8.98 18.65
N VAL A 97 -2.10 -8.81 19.69
CA VAL A 97 -2.07 -7.60 20.49
C VAL A 97 -1.00 -6.69 19.92
N VAL A 98 -1.40 -5.48 19.52
CA VAL A 98 -0.50 -4.48 18.93
C VAL A 98 -0.24 -3.31 19.87
N GLN A 99 1.00 -2.86 19.89
CA GLN A 99 1.44 -1.66 20.60
C GLN A 99 2.13 -0.71 19.62
N GLY A 100 1.87 0.59 19.73
CA GLY A 100 2.51 1.61 18.90
C GLY A 100 1.65 2.85 18.70
N ALA A 101 2.09 3.72 17.78
CA ALA A 101 1.32 4.92 17.42
C ALA A 101 0.05 4.54 16.67
N SER A 102 -0.97 5.40 16.77
CA SER A 102 -2.16 5.30 15.92
C SER A 102 -1.76 5.43 14.46
N LEU A 103 -2.28 4.52 13.63
CA LEU A 103 -2.09 4.63 12.20
C LEU A 103 -3.00 5.71 11.61
N PRO A 104 -2.52 6.48 10.61
CA PRO A 104 -3.35 7.46 9.92
C PRO A 104 -4.50 6.82 9.13
N GLN A 105 -4.36 5.53 8.79
CA GLN A 105 -5.36 4.72 8.10
C GLN A 105 -5.36 3.30 8.69
N PRO A 106 -6.48 2.55 8.60
CA PRO A 106 -6.49 1.14 8.98
C PRO A 106 -5.37 0.36 8.28
N ALA A 107 -4.68 -0.51 9.01
CA ALA A 107 -3.78 -1.50 8.43
C ALA A 107 -4.30 -2.91 8.64
N ASP A 108 -3.90 -3.79 7.73
CA ASP A 108 -4.13 -5.21 7.84
C ASP A 108 -2.89 -5.90 8.41
N LEU A 109 -3.09 -6.72 9.45
CA LEU A 109 -2.10 -7.60 10.03
C LEU A 109 -2.30 -8.99 9.50
N TYR A 110 -1.20 -9.58 9.02
CA TYR A 110 -1.16 -10.95 8.52
C TYR A 110 -0.33 -11.81 9.47
N VAL A 111 -1.01 -12.73 10.16
CA VAL A 111 -0.38 -13.64 11.12
C VAL A 111 -0.18 -15.00 10.46
N PRO A 112 1.06 -15.49 10.32
CA PRO A 112 1.32 -16.82 9.79
C PRO A 112 0.59 -17.90 10.59
N VAL A 113 -0.12 -18.79 9.89
CA VAL A 113 -0.77 -19.97 10.48
C VAL A 113 0.03 -21.21 10.06
N PRO A 114 0.51 -22.03 11.01
CA PRO A 114 1.14 -23.31 10.67
C PRO A 114 0.22 -24.17 9.81
N LYS A 115 0.75 -24.84 8.78
CA LYS A 115 -0.05 -25.60 7.81
C LYS A 115 -0.85 -26.74 8.44
N ASP A 116 -0.33 -27.34 9.50
CA ASP A 116 -0.97 -28.36 10.33
C ASP A 116 -2.15 -27.82 11.17
N ARG A 117 -2.26 -26.50 11.31
CA ARG A 117 -3.35 -25.80 12.01
C ARG A 117 -4.35 -25.13 11.06
N LEU A 118 -4.20 -25.29 9.75
CA LEU A 118 -5.21 -24.89 8.79
C LEU A 118 -6.34 -25.92 8.86
N THR A 119 -7.43 -25.59 9.56
CA THR A 119 -8.66 -26.38 9.52
C THR A 119 -9.51 -26.00 8.31
N ASP A 120 -10.17 -26.99 7.71
CA ASP A 120 -11.12 -26.75 6.63
C ASP A 120 -12.22 -25.78 7.11
N GLY A 121 -12.43 -24.70 6.34
CA GLY A 121 -13.42 -23.67 6.62
C GLY A 121 -12.88 -22.38 7.26
N GLN A 122 -11.60 -22.32 7.68
CA GLN A 122 -11.01 -21.05 8.12
C GLN A 122 -10.51 -20.22 6.93
N ALA A 123 -10.97 -18.96 6.84
CA ALA A 123 -10.46 -18.02 5.84
C ALA A 123 -8.98 -17.70 6.11
N TYR A 124 -8.14 -17.94 5.11
CA TYR A 124 -6.73 -17.54 5.11
C TYR A 124 -6.39 -16.88 3.76
N GLU A 125 -5.38 -16.01 3.78
CA GLU A 125 -4.80 -15.40 2.59
C GLU A 125 -3.33 -15.80 2.48
N LEU A 126 -2.84 -16.06 1.27
CA LEU A 126 -1.42 -16.29 1.04
C LEU A 126 -0.67 -14.96 1.00
N LYS A 127 0.29 -14.76 1.90
CA LYS A 127 1.26 -13.67 1.85
C LYS A 127 2.66 -14.22 1.67
N PHE A 128 3.31 -13.87 0.57
CA PHE A 128 4.65 -14.38 0.22
C PHE A 128 4.75 -15.92 0.26
N GLY A 129 3.68 -16.61 -0.13
CA GLY A 129 3.60 -18.09 -0.09
C GLY A 129 3.32 -18.68 1.30
N VAL A 130 3.13 -17.85 2.32
CA VAL A 130 2.78 -18.25 3.69
C VAL A 130 1.28 -18.07 3.91
N PRO A 131 0.55 -19.10 4.38
CA PRO A 131 -0.85 -18.94 4.75
C PRO A 131 -0.95 -18.09 6.01
N CYS A 132 -1.69 -16.99 5.91
CA CYS A 132 -1.84 -16.02 6.98
C CYS A 132 -3.31 -15.80 7.28
N ARG A 133 -3.64 -15.62 8.56
CA ARG A 133 -4.94 -15.05 8.95
C ARG A 133 -4.85 -13.54 8.94
N LYS A 134 -5.85 -12.91 8.35
CA LYS A 134 -5.95 -11.46 8.22
C LYS A 134 -6.73 -10.86 9.38
N TYR A 135 -6.20 -9.79 9.96
CA TYR A 135 -6.88 -8.99 10.96
C TYR A 135 -6.77 -7.50 10.60
N SER A 136 -7.86 -6.76 10.63
CA SER A 136 -7.83 -5.32 10.31
C SER A 136 -7.83 -4.50 11.60
N THR A 137 -6.91 -3.54 11.73
CA THR A 137 -6.98 -2.57 12.83
C THR A 137 -8.24 -1.73 12.66
N ALA A 138 -9.05 -1.56 13.71
CA ALA A 138 -10.16 -0.61 13.66
C ALA A 138 -9.64 0.83 13.52
N ARG A 139 -10.42 1.71 12.89
CA ARG A 139 -10.24 3.17 13.03
C ARG A 139 -10.50 3.51 14.49
N HIS A 140 -9.47 3.83 15.26
CA HIS A 140 -9.67 4.30 16.64
C HIS A 140 -9.98 5.80 16.63
N ALA A 141 -11.23 6.12 16.94
CA ALA A 141 -11.60 7.44 17.44
C ALA A 141 -11.15 7.50 18.91
N ASP A 142 -10.16 8.36 19.19
CA ASP A 142 -9.69 8.80 20.51
C ASP A 142 -9.81 7.81 21.69
N ARG A 143 -8.73 7.08 21.94
CA ARG A 143 -8.03 6.83 23.23
C ARG A 143 -7.43 5.42 23.25
N ALA A 144 -6.15 5.39 23.60
CA ALA A 144 -5.32 4.26 24.03
C ALA A 144 -5.94 2.85 23.95
N THR A 145 -5.27 2.00 23.17
CA THR A 145 -5.51 0.56 22.90
C THR A 145 -6.24 0.32 21.57
N ALA A 146 -5.46 0.09 20.52
CA ALA A 146 -6.00 -0.34 19.23
C ALA A 146 -6.52 -1.78 19.33
N VAL A 147 -7.78 -1.94 19.75
CA VAL A 147 -8.49 -3.22 19.64
C VAL A 147 -8.64 -3.55 18.16
N ILE A 148 -8.00 -4.64 17.74
CA ILE A 148 -8.14 -5.21 16.40
C ILE A 148 -9.47 -5.97 16.35
N ALA A 149 -10.38 -5.56 15.47
CA ALA A 149 -11.60 -6.29 15.22
C ALA A 149 -11.36 -7.26 14.06
N ALA A 150 -11.57 -8.57 14.30
CA ALA A 150 -11.67 -9.53 13.21
C ALA A 150 -12.90 -9.15 12.37
N LYS A 151 -12.71 -8.92 11.09
CA LYS A 151 -13.82 -8.69 10.17
C LYS A 151 -14.41 -10.06 9.85
N GLU A 152 -15.57 -10.38 10.44
CA GLU A 152 -16.36 -11.52 9.98
C GLU A 152 -16.90 -11.19 8.58
N ALA A 153 -16.73 -12.15 7.66
CA ALA A 153 -17.24 -12.10 6.30
C ALA A 153 -18.71 -12.50 6.26
#